data_AF-A0A967QT01-F1
#
_entry.id   AF-A0A967QT01-F1
#
_cell.length_a   1.000
_cell.length_b   1.000
_cell.length_c   1.000
_cell.angle_alpha   90.00
_cell.angle_beta   90.00
_cell.angle_gamma   90.00
#
_symmetry.space_group_name_H-M   'P 1'
#
loop_
_entity.id
_entity.type
_entity.pdbx_description
1 polymer ?
#
loop_
_entity_poly.entity_id
_entity_poly.type
_entity_poly.pdbx_seq_one_letter_code
_entity_poly.pdbx_strand_id
1 'polypeptide(L)'
;ADMFIMLSRYEPCGLNQIYSLRYGTVPIVRRTGGLADTVVDVSDSAGRAPTGFLFDTMSAQSFLEAVQRALSLYADEARWRELMLRG
;
A
#
# COMPACT_ATOMS: atom_id res chain seq x y z
N ALA A 1 -14.34 3.55 -1.42
CA ALA A 1 -13.10 4.30 -1.63
C ALA A 1 -12.11 3.33 -2.26
N ASP A 2 -11.36 3.75 -3.26
CA ASP A 2 -10.50 2.83 -4.04
C ASP A 2 -9.09 2.71 -3.43
N MET A 3 -8.55 3.78 -2.86
CA MET A 3 -7.18 3.83 -2.32
C MET A 3 -7.16 4.47 -0.93
N PHE A 4 -6.31 3.94 -0.04
CA PHE A 4 -6.03 4.53 1.26
C PHE A 4 -4.56 4.95 1.36
N ILE A 5 -4.30 6.19 1.78
CA ILE A 5 -2.96 6.76 1.82
C ILE A 5 -2.58 7.02 3.27
N MET A 6 -1.46 6.43 3.73
CA MET A 6 -0.94 6.66 5.08
C MET A 6 0.52 7.12 5.04
N LEU A 7 0.70 8.42 5.31
CA LEU A 7 1.99 9.14 5.26
C LEU A 7 2.71 9.21 6.62
N SER A 8 2.49 8.23 7.52
CA SER A 8 2.95 8.35 8.90
C SER A 8 4.49 8.38 9.03
N ARG A 9 5.01 9.26 9.90
CA ARG A 9 6.44 9.33 10.26
C ARG A 9 6.80 8.39 11.43
N TYR A 10 5.82 8.01 12.24
CA TYR A 10 5.96 7.16 13.42
C TYR A 10 4.57 6.61 13.81
N GLU A 11 4.42 5.29 13.98
CA GLU A 11 3.16 4.66 14.40
C GLU A 11 3.40 3.75 15.61
N PRO A 12 3.20 4.25 16.85
CA PRO A 12 3.56 3.52 18.08
C PRO A 12 2.51 2.50 18.55
N CYS A 13 1.31 2.50 17.97
CA CYS A 13 0.24 1.59 18.36
C CYS A 13 -0.62 1.34 17.11
N GLY A 14 -0.40 0.20 16.45
CA GLY A 14 -0.96 -0.19 15.15
C GLY A 14 -2.47 -0.41 15.12
N LEU A 15 -3.25 0.58 15.56
CA LEU A 15 -4.71 0.57 15.54
C LEU A 15 -5.29 1.13 14.23
N ASN A 16 -4.50 1.83 13.41
CA ASN A 16 -4.95 2.29 12.09
C ASN A 16 -4.86 1.22 11.00
N GLN A 17 -4.07 0.16 11.22
CA GLN A 17 -4.00 -0.98 10.30
C GLN A 17 -5.34 -1.73 10.17
N ILE A 18 -6.20 -1.69 11.19
CA ILE A 18 -7.49 -2.42 11.20
C ILE A 18 -8.56 -1.72 10.34
N TYR A 19 -8.43 -0.43 10.04
CA TYR A 19 -9.45 0.30 9.28
C TYR A 19 -9.26 0.25 7.76
N SER A 20 -8.08 -0.12 7.26
CA SER A 20 -7.79 -0.09 5.82
C SER A 20 -8.01 -1.44 5.13
N LEU A 21 -7.75 -2.54 5.84
CA LEU A 21 -7.93 -3.92 5.34
C LEU A 21 -9.41 -4.38 5.39
N ARG A 22 -10.31 -3.63 6.04
CA ARG A 22 -11.73 -4.02 6.19
C ARG A 22 -12.65 -3.49 5.08
N TYR A 23 -12.19 -2.57 4.23
CA TYR A 23 -13.04 -1.86 3.25
C TYR A 23 -12.62 -2.00 1.78
N GLY A 24 -11.68 -2.91 1.45
CA GLY A 24 -11.24 -3.14 0.08
C GLY A 24 -10.47 -1.95 -0.53
N THR A 25 -9.86 -1.12 0.32
CA THR A 25 -9.04 0.02 -0.11
C THR A 25 -7.59 -0.41 -0.18
N VAL A 26 -6.97 -0.32 -1.36
CA VAL A 26 -5.57 -0.71 -1.51
C VAL A 26 -4.67 0.29 -0.77
N PRO A 27 -3.80 -0.16 0.15
CA PRO A 27 -2.97 0.72 0.96
C PRO A 27 -1.73 1.22 0.19
N ILE A 28 -1.48 2.52 0.24
CA ILE A 28 -0.23 3.17 -0.18
C ILE A 28 0.43 3.73 1.07
N VAL A 29 1.48 3.07 1.55
CA VAL A 29 2.07 3.34 2.87
C VAL A 29 3.58 3.46 2.79
N ARG A 30 4.16 4.20 3.74
CA ARG A 30 5.62 4.30 3.84
C ARG A 30 6.18 3.01 4.47
N ARG A 31 7.35 2.54 4.03
CA ARG A 31 8.09 1.44 4.65
C ARG A 31 8.64 1.86 6.02
N THR A 32 7.79 1.82 7.05
CA THR A 32 8.15 2.23 8.42
C THR A 32 7.50 1.30 9.45
N GLY A 33 8.28 0.85 10.43
CA GLY A 33 7.76 0.04 11.55
C GLY A 33 6.92 -1.15 11.06
N GLY A 34 5.83 -1.44 11.77
CA GLY A 34 4.96 -2.59 11.45
C GLY A 34 4.24 -2.52 10.09
N LEU A 35 4.20 -1.37 9.41
CA LEU A 35 3.64 -1.28 8.05
C LEU A 35 4.54 -1.97 7.01
N ALA A 36 5.86 -1.96 7.23
CA ALA A 36 6.80 -2.68 6.38
C ALA A 36 6.65 -4.21 6.50
N ASP A 37 6.19 -4.68 7.66
CA ASP A 37 6.01 -6.10 7.96
C ASP A 37 4.64 -6.64 7.53
N THR A 38 3.65 -5.76 7.35
CA THR A 38 2.24 -6.15 7.11
C THR A 38 1.77 -5.94 5.67
N VAL A 39 2.42 -5.05 4.91
CA VAL A 39 2.09 -4.80 3.48
C VAL A 39 3.15 -5.43 2.57
N VAL A 40 2.70 -6.19 1.58
CA VAL A 40 3.55 -6.72 0.50
C VAL A 40 3.41 -5.80 -0.71
N ASP A 41 4.52 -5.20 -1.13
CA ASP A 41 4.52 -4.28 -2.28
C ASP A 41 4.23 -5.02 -3.59
N VAL A 42 3.50 -4.39 -4.52
CA VAL A 42 3.24 -4.92 -5.87
C VAL A 42 4.48 -5.21 -6.71
N SER A 43 5.61 -4.60 -6.37
CA SER A 43 6.92 -4.78 -7.00
C SER A 43 7.83 -5.73 -6.19
N ASP A 44 7.29 -6.46 -5.20
CA ASP A 44 8.04 -7.43 -4.41
C ASP A 44 8.63 -8.54 -5.30
N SER A 45 9.95 -8.62 -5.35
CA SER A 45 10.68 -9.60 -6.16
C SER A 45 10.75 -10.98 -5.51
N ALA A 46 10.33 -11.11 -4.24
CA ALA A 46 10.35 -12.38 -3.51
C ALA A 46 9.16 -13.29 -3.85
N GLY A 47 8.28 -12.87 -4.78
CA GLY A 47 7.15 -13.66 -5.26
C GLY A 47 6.01 -13.80 -4.25
N ARG A 48 5.98 -12.97 -3.19
CA ARG A 48 4.88 -12.95 -2.24
C ARG A 48 3.64 -12.33 -2.91
N ALA A 49 2.47 -12.77 -2.47
CA ALA A 49 1.21 -12.19 -2.91
C ALA A 49 1.17 -10.70 -2.53
N PRO A 50 1.06 -9.77 -3.50
CA PRO A 50 1.04 -8.35 -3.18
C PRO A 50 -0.27 -7.96 -2.53
N THR A 51 -0.20 -7.00 -1.60
CA THR A 51 -1.33 -6.47 -0.84
C THR A 51 -1.39 -4.94 -0.83
N GLY A 52 -0.39 -4.24 -1.40
CA GLY A 52 -0.42 -2.79 -1.52
C GLY A 52 0.85 -2.18 -2.12
N PHE A 53 1.06 -0.88 -1.85
CA PHE A 53 2.20 -0.10 -2.34
C PHE A 53 3.00 0.44 -1.15
N LEU A 54 4.31 0.21 -1.17
CA LEU A 54 5.29 0.72 -0.24
C LEU A 54 6.18 1.79 -0.88
N PHE A 55 6.58 2.80 -0.11
CA PHE A 55 7.63 3.74 -0.50
C PHE A 55 8.59 4.02 0.65
N ASP A 56 9.87 4.22 0.34
CA ASP A 56 10.94 4.17 1.35
C ASP A 56 11.25 5.54 1.99
N THR A 57 11.38 6.58 1.16
CA THR A 57 11.77 7.91 1.65
C THR A 57 10.56 8.78 1.98
N MET A 58 10.69 9.60 3.02
CA MET A 58 9.68 10.62 3.34
C MET A 58 9.86 11.85 2.43
N SER A 59 9.81 11.63 1.12
CA SER A 59 9.94 12.67 0.09
C SER A 59 8.68 12.72 -0.77
N ALA A 60 8.39 13.91 -1.30
CA ALA A 60 7.29 14.09 -2.26
C ALA A 60 7.50 13.22 -3.52
N GLN A 61 8.76 13.01 -3.91
CA GLN A 61 9.11 12.21 -5.08
C GLN A 61 8.78 10.73 -4.88
N SER A 62 9.21 10.11 -3.77
CA SER A 62 8.90 8.70 -3.51
C SER A 62 7.41 8.45 -3.27
N PHE A 63 6.69 9.43 -2.71
CA PHE A 63 5.24 9.37 -2.63
C PHE A 63 4.59 9.42 -4.02
N LEU A 64 5.02 10.36 -4.86
CA LEU A 64 4.51 10.49 -6.23
C LEU A 64 4.73 9.21 -7.04
N GLU A 65 5.90 8.61 -6.94
CA GLU A 65 6.23 7.33 -7.59
C GLU A 65 5.29 6.21 -7.14
N ALA A 66 5.01 6.09 -5.84
CA ALA A 66 4.06 5.09 -5.34
C ALA A 66 2.63 5.31 -5.83
N VAL A 67 2.19 6.57 -5.89
CA VAL A 67 0.87 6.93 -6.45
C VAL A 67 0.82 6.64 -7.95
N GLN A 68 1.87 6.95 -8.71
CA GLN A 68 1.94 6.64 -10.14
C GLN A 68 1.87 5.13 -10.40
N ARG A 69 2.57 4.31 -9.60
CA ARG A 69 2.44 2.85 -9.65
C ARG A 69 1.02 2.40 -9.35
N ALA A 70 0.38 2.99 -8.33
CA ALA A 70 -1.00 2.67 -7.98
C ALA A 70 -2.00 3.01 -9.09
N LEU A 71 -1.89 4.20 -9.70
CA LEU A 71 -2.72 4.60 -10.83
C LEU A 71 -2.49 3.74 -12.07
N SER A 72 -1.24 3.34 -12.32
CA SER A 72 -0.89 2.47 -13.44
C SER A 72 -1.53 1.08 -13.29
N LEU A 73 -1.59 0.55 -12.06
CA LEU A 73 -2.25 -0.72 -11.78
C LEU A 73 -3.78 -0.58 -11.72
N TYR A 74 -4.30 0.57 -11.28
CA TYR A 74 -5.73 0.87 -11.27
C TYR A 74 -6.35 0.83 -12.67
N ALA A 75 -5.58 1.16 -13.70
CA ALA A 75 -6.00 1.02 -15.10
C ALA A 75 -6.23 -0.43 -15.53
N ASP A 76 -5.72 -1.41 -14.77
CA ASP A 76 -5.98 -2.85 -14.96
C ASP A 76 -7.00 -3.31 -13.91
N GLU A 77 -8.29 -3.22 -14.26
CA GLU A 77 -9.40 -3.53 -13.35
C GLU A 77 -9.32 -4.95 -12.76
N ALA A 78 -8.83 -5.93 -13.54
CA ALA A 78 -8.74 -7.32 -13.10
C ALA A 78 -7.68 -7.48 -12.01
N ARG A 79 -6.47 -6.95 -12.25
CA ARG A 79 -5.38 -6.98 -11.27
C ARG A 79 -5.67 -6.11 -10.05
N TRP A 80 -6.34 -4.97 -10.26
CA TRP A 80 -6.77 -4.10 -9.16
C TRP A 80 -7.76 -4.81 -8.24
N ARG A 81 -8.76 -5.49 -8.82
CA ARG A 81 -9.75 -6.24 -8.06
C ARG A 81 -9.13 -7.42 -7.31
N GLU A 82 -8.17 -8.10 -7.91
CA GLU A 82 -7.40 -9.15 -7.24
C GLU A 82 -6.64 -8.58 -6.02
N LEU A 83 -6.03 -7.41 -6.15
CA LEU A 83 -5.33 -6.75 -5.06
C LEU A 83 -6.29 -6.34 -3.93
N MET A 84 -7.47 -5.80 -4.27
CA MET A 84 -8.51 -5.43 -3.29
C MET A 84 -9.09 -6.63 -2.53
N LEU A 85 -9.16 -7.81 -3.14
CA LEU A 85 -9.68 -9.03 -2.49
C LEU A 85 -8.65 -9.67 -1.54
N ARG A 86 -7.38 -9.28 -1.66
CA ARG A 86 -6.26 -9.85 -0.89
C ARG A 86 -5.86 -9.00 0.32
N GLY A 87 -6.14 -7.70 0.30
CA GLY A 87 -5.99 -6.78 1.44
C GLY A 87 -7.20 -6.83 2.36
#